data_AF-A0A9P0W045-F1
#
_entry.id   AF-A0A9P0W045-F1
#
_cell.length_a   1.000
_cell.length_b   1.000
_cell.length_c   1.000
_cell.angle_alpha   90.00
_cell.angle_beta   90.00
_cell.angle_gamma   90.00
#
_symmetry.space_group_name_H-M   'P 1'
#
loop_
_entity.id
_entity.type
_entity.pdbx_description
1 polymer ?
#
loop_
_entity_poly.entity_id
_entity_poly.type
_entity_poly.pdbx_seq_one_letter_code
_entity_poly.pdbx_strand_id
1 'polypeptide(L)'
;MVLDDYGKKSDLPIHNFTPKKQNTFPPLYKKIVIGVTSIFILWYLFLSGGGEDRPVLQIPDELDKLKSSSHQLYKATKDGIVEIELKENSSAESESSAGGVKAEEKTPISEDELFKQTVSYYDLNDYRGTGDGLSQGDVVLFLMPLRNAESVLPMAFHNLMNLTYDHSLIDIAFLVSDCSPDDRTLETVFDYSVHLQNGTLVEKFQSEEELRKSKKFRGSSDLYQLYMDQDYINNVRKSYNNPESYHKDYSKPFRSVSIFRKDFGQMIGQGFSDRHAVKVQGIRRKLMGRARNWLTTNALKAEHSWVYWRDVDIETCPGTVIQDLMQHNYDVMVPNVWRPLPTFLGNEQPYDLNSWIESDPALELAKTLDEDDVIVEGYAEYPTWRVHLAYLRDARGNPNEVLDLDGVGGVSILAKAKIFRHGVHFPAFTFLNHAETEAFGKMAKEMGFTVGGLPHYTVWHIYEPSEDDLKEIAKMERKKRRKGGK
;
A
#
# COMPACT_ATOMS: atom_id res chain seq x y z
N MET A 1 -4.24 -52.41 0.48
CA MET A 1 -3.31 -52.11 -0.64
C MET A 1 -4.17 -51.52 -1.73
N VAL A 2 -4.18 -50.19 -1.84
CA VAL A 2 -4.87 -49.45 -2.91
C VAL A 2 -3.81 -48.49 -3.46
N LEU A 3 -3.56 -48.58 -4.76
CA LEU A 3 -2.56 -47.79 -5.49
C LEU A 3 -3.21 -46.47 -5.95
N ASP A 4 -2.47 -45.36 -5.90
CA ASP A 4 -2.79 -44.17 -6.69
C ASP A 4 -2.06 -44.21 -8.04
N ASP A 5 -2.58 -43.44 -9.01
CA ASP A 5 -2.22 -43.46 -10.43
C ASP A 5 -0.82 -42.91 -10.78
N TYR A 6 0.04 -42.55 -9.81
CA TYR A 6 1.37 -41.99 -10.13
C TYR A 6 2.55 -42.61 -9.35
N GLY A 7 2.44 -43.87 -8.92
CA GLY A 7 3.61 -44.77 -8.82
C GLY A 7 4.82 -44.30 -7.99
N LYS A 8 4.65 -43.41 -7.00
CA LYS A 8 5.71 -43.00 -6.07
C LYS A 8 5.32 -43.34 -4.63
N LYS A 9 6.24 -43.97 -3.90
CA LYS A 9 6.11 -44.26 -2.46
C LYS A 9 6.19 -42.94 -1.69
N SER A 10 5.17 -42.62 -0.89
CA SER A 10 5.17 -41.50 0.04
C SER A 10 5.78 -41.92 1.39
N ASP A 11 6.85 -41.25 1.82
CA ASP A 11 7.47 -41.42 3.15
C ASP A 11 6.78 -40.56 4.22
N LEU A 12 5.46 -40.62 4.32
CA LEU A 12 4.70 -39.94 5.39
C LEU A 12 4.11 -40.98 6.37
N PRO A 13 4.32 -40.81 7.69
CA PRO A 13 3.81 -41.75 8.68
C PRO A 13 2.28 -41.70 8.75
N ILE A 14 1.65 -42.88 8.65
CA ILE A 14 0.21 -43.09 8.79
C ILE A 14 -0.16 -42.85 10.25
N HIS A 15 -0.77 -41.70 10.56
CA HIS A 15 -1.40 -41.48 11.86
C HIS A 15 -2.76 -42.19 11.91
N ASN A 16 -2.82 -43.27 12.69
CA ASN A 16 -4.07 -43.87 13.15
C ASN A 16 -4.83 -42.88 14.04
N PHE A 17 -5.78 -42.14 13.47
CA PHE A 17 -6.77 -41.39 14.24
C PHE A 17 -7.77 -42.37 14.87
N THR A 18 -7.63 -42.60 16.18
CA THR A 18 -8.73 -43.12 16.99
C THR A 18 -9.50 -41.92 17.55
N PRO A 19 -10.80 -41.75 17.25
CA PRO A 19 -11.57 -40.66 17.83
C PRO A 19 -11.70 -40.87 19.34
N LYS A 20 -11.19 -39.92 20.14
CA LYS A 20 -11.46 -39.85 21.57
C LYS A 20 -12.98 -39.72 21.77
N LYS A 21 -13.58 -40.67 22.50
CA LYS A 21 -14.96 -40.56 23.01
C LYS A 21 -15.13 -39.19 23.68
N GLN A 22 -16.07 -38.38 23.20
CA GLN A 22 -16.51 -37.18 23.90
C GLN A 22 -17.05 -37.57 25.28
N ASN A 23 -16.49 -36.95 26.32
CA ASN A 23 -17.00 -37.08 27.69
C ASN A 23 -18.42 -36.51 27.74
N THR A 24 -19.37 -37.33 28.17
CA THR A 24 -20.76 -36.93 28.44
C THR A 24 -20.83 -35.81 29.47
N PHE A 25 -21.72 -34.85 29.22
CA PHE A 25 -21.96 -33.67 30.06
C PHE A 25 -22.16 -34.01 31.56
N PRO A 26 -21.64 -33.20 32.49
CA PRO A 26 -21.86 -33.44 33.92
C PRO A 26 -23.33 -33.18 34.31
N PRO A 27 -23.89 -33.96 35.25
CA PRO A 27 -25.29 -33.88 35.64
C PRO A 27 -25.64 -32.52 36.27
N LEU A 28 -26.87 -32.06 36.02
CA LEU A 28 -27.41 -30.74 36.36
C LEU A 28 -27.13 -30.28 37.80
N TYR A 29 -27.09 -31.21 38.76
CA TYR A 29 -26.82 -30.89 40.16
C TYR A 29 -25.42 -30.32 40.40
N LYS A 30 -24.40 -30.71 39.62
CA LYS A 30 -23.03 -30.15 39.75
C LYS A 30 -22.99 -28.67 39.31
N LYS A 31 -23.81 -28.26 38.34
CA LYS A 31 -23.90 -26.86 37.91
C LYS A 31 -24.57 -25.99 38.98
N ILE A 32 -25.58 -26.55 39.67
CA ILE A 32 -26.27 -25.86 40.77
C ILE A 32 -25.32 -25.65 41.96
N VAL A 33 -24.56 -26.69 42.34
CA VAL A 33 -23.58 -26.58 43.44
C VAL A 33 -22.50 -25.55 43.11
N ILE A 34 -21.94 -25.57 41.89
CA ILE A 34 -20.93 -24.59 41.45
C ILE A 34 -21.52 -23.18 41.45
N GLY A 35 -22.76 -22.99 40.96
CA GLY A 35 -23.43 -21.70 40.95
C GLY A 35 -23.65 -21.13 42.36
N VAL A 36 -24.11 -21.96 43.30
CA VAL A 36 -24.34 -21.54 44.69
C VAL A 36 -23.02 -21.23 45.41
N THR A 37 -21.96 -22.01 45.19
CA THR A 37 -20.64 -21.71 45.77
C THR A 37 -20.03 -20.43 45.21
N SER A 38 -20.18 -20.17 43.91
CA SER A 38 -19.67 -18.94 43.29
C SER A 38 -20.40 -17.69 43.79
N ILE A 39 -21.72 -17.79 44.02
CA ILE A 39 -22.51 -16.69 44.61
C ILE A 39 -22.08 -16.44 46.06
N PHE A 40 -21.82 -17.49 46.84
CA PHE A 40 -21.34 -17.35 48.22
C PHE A 40 -19.94 -16.71 48.29
N ILE A 41 -19.04 -17.07 47.35
CA ILE A 41 -17.69 -16.49 47.25
C ILE A 41 -17.77 -15.02 46.84
N LEU A 42 -18.61 -14.68 45.85
CA LEU A 42 -18.84 -13.29 45.43
C LEU A 42 -19.45 -12.45 46.56
N TRP A 43 -20.42 -13.00 47.29
CA TRP A 43 -21.06 -12.33 48.42
C TRP A 43 -20.08 -12.12 49.58
N TYR A 44 -19.22 -13.11 49.88
CA TYR A 44 -18.17 -12.99 50.88
C TYR A 44 -17.11 -11.94 50.49
N LEU A 45 -16.66 -11.92 49.22
CA LEU A 45 -15.71 -10.93 48.73
C LEU A 45 -16.28 -9.51 48.75
N PHE A 46 -17.58 -9.35 48.50
CA PHE A 46 -18.23 -8.03 48.48
C PHE A 46 -18.47 -7.45 49.87
N LEU A 47 -18.68 -8.29 50.90
CA LEU A 47 -18.87 -7.84 52.29
C LEU A 47 -17.57 -7.75 53.09
N SER A 48 -16.50 -8.43 52.66
CA SER A 48 -15.18 -8.37 53.30
C SER A 48 -14.32 -7.18 52.84
N GLY A 49 -14.78 -6.40 51.85
CA GLY A 49 -14.05 -5.30 51.21
C GLY A 49 -14.25 -3.92 51.85
N GLY A 50 -14.52 -3.85 53.16
CA GLY A 50 -14.62 -2.61 53.92
C GLY A 50 -13.36 -2.37 54.77
N GLY A 51 -12.27 -1.95 54.14
CA GLY A 51 -11.03 -1.57 54.82
C GLY A 51 -10.11 -0.83 53.88
N GLU A 52 -9.76 0.40 54.25
CA GLU A 52 -8.75 1.22 53.58
C GLU A 52 -7.39 0.52 53.62
N ASP A 53 -7.02 -0.17 52.54
CA ASP A 53 -5.63 -0.41 52.13
C ASP A 53 -5.67 -0.93 50.70
N ARG A 54 -5.32 -0.06 49.74
CA ARG A 54 -5.18 -0.49 48.33
C ARG A 54 -3.88 -1.29 48.20
N PRO A 55 -3.90 -2.53 47.68
CA PRO A 55 -2.66 -3.23 47.42
C PRO A 55 -1.91 -2.51 46.29
N VAL A 56 -0.68 -2.09 46.57
CA VAL A 56 0.27 -1.66 45.54
C VAL A 56 0.49 -2.86 44.63
N LEU A 57 0.10 -2.72 43.36
CA LEU A 57 0.31 -3.74 42.35
C LEU A 57 1.82 -3.85 42.12
N GLN A 58 2.46 -4.90 42.66
CA GLN A 58 3.83 -5.22 42.28
C GLN A 58 3.82 -5.72 40.84
N ILE A 59 4.34 -4.89 39.93
CA ILE A 59 4.59 -5.27 38.54
C ILE A 59 5.63 -6.40 38.58
N PRO A 60 5.35 -7.59 38.03
CA PRO A 60 6.33 -8.67 37.99
C PRO A 60 7.57 -8.25 37.18
N ASP A 61 8.76 -8.63 37.64
CA ASP A 61 10.07 -8.46 36.99
C ASP A 61 10.21 -9.10 35.58
N GLU A 62 9.11 -9.56 34.97
CA GLU A 62 9.09 -10.15 33.62
C GLU A 62 8.99 -9.11 32.48
N LEU A 63 8.91 -7.81 32.78
CA LEU A 63 8.93 -6.76 31.75
C LEU A 63 10.30 -6.62 31.07
N ASP A 64 11.38 -7.10 31.71
CA ASP A 64 12.75 -7.01 31.16
C ASP A 64 13.01 -7.98 29.99
N LYS A 65 12.12 -8.95 29.76
CA LYS A 65 12.22 -9.90 28.63
C LYS A 65 11.55 -9.44 27.34
N LEU A 66 10.90 -8.27 27.34
CA LEU A 66 10.30 -7.66 26.13
C LEU A 66 11.24 -6.69 25.40
N LYS A 67 12.51 -6.59 25.81
CA LYS A 67 13.51 -5.70 25.20
C LYS A 67 14.10 -6.26 23.91
N SER A 68 13.33 -6.14 22.83
CA SER A 68 13.82 -6.02 21.45
C SER A 68 12.67 -5.60 20.53
N SER A 69 12.10 -4.41 20.73
CA SER A 69 11.30 -3.79 19.67
C SER A 69 12.27 -3.08 18.73
N SER A 70 12.39 -3.55 17.49
CA SER A 70 13.18 -2.89 16.43
C SER A 70 12.54 -1.57 15.95
N HIS A 71 11.81 -0.87 16.81
CA HIS A 71 11.14 0.38 16.50
C HIS A 71 12.14 1.52 16.64
N GLN A 72 12.65 1.99 15.50
CA GLN A 72 13.57 3.12 15.43
C GLN A 72 12.78 4.36 15.04
N LEU A 73 12.82 5.38 15.89
CA LEU A 73 12.20 6.67 15.62
C LEU A 73 13.27 7.63 15.13
N TYR A 74 13.06 8.24 13.96
CA TYR A 74 13.97 9.22 13.40
C TYR A 74 13.28 10.57 13.36
N LYS A 75 13.96 11.63 13.81
CA LYS A 75 13.48 13.01 13.66
C LYS A 75 14.33 13.72 12.63
N ALA A 76 13.67 14.16 11.56
CA ALA A 76 14.25 15.05 10.57
C ALA A 76 14.35 16.46 11.16
N THR A 77 15.56 17.04 11.09
CA THR A 77 15.84 18.43 11.47
C THR A 77 16.60 19.11 10.35
N LYS A 78 16.69 20.45 10.37
CA LYS A 78 17.43 21.21 9.35
C LYS A 78 18.92 20.83 9.28
N ASP A 79 19.46 20.24 10.35
CA ASP A 79 20.86 19.83 10.46
C ASP A 79 21.09 18.33 10.17
N GLY A 80 20.03 17.58 9.83
CA GLY A 80 20.09 16.16 9.47
C GLY A 80 19.07 15.27 10.20
N ILE A 81 19.20 13.95 10.03
CA ILE A 81 18.42 12.96 10.78
C ILE A 81 19.13 12.63 12.08
N VAL A 82 18.37 12.75 13.17
CA VAL A 82 18.79 12.26 14.48
C VAL A 82 17.92 11.04 14.80
N GLU A 83 18.57 9.89 14.99
CA GLU A 83 17.93 8.72 15.62
C GLU A 83 17.55 9.12 17.05
N ILE A 84 16.26 9.06 17.36
CA ILE A 84 15.78 9.22 18.73
C ILE A 84 15.89 7.84 19.37
N GLU A 85 16.97 7.61 20.10
CA GLU A 85 16.99 6.54 21.09
C GLU A 85 15.90 6.84 22.13
N LEU A 86 14.87 5.99 22.18
CA LEU A 86 13.94 5.95 23.30
C LEU A 86 14.70 5.41 24.52
N LYS A 87 15.50 6.26 25.17
CA LYS A 87 16.09 5.93 26.47
C LYS A 87 15.01 6.06 27.53
N GLU A 88 14.50 4.92 27.98
CA GLU A 88 13.78 4.84 29.25
C GLU A 88 14.74 5.29 30.36
N ASN A 89 14.31 6.31 31.11
CA ASN A 89 15.03 6.81 32.27
C ASN A 89 15.23 5.69 33.31
N SER A 90 16.46 5.24 33.49
CA SER A 90 16.85 4.54 34.72
C SER A 90 18.23 5.00 35.19
N SER A 91 18.21 5.63 36.37
CA SER A 91 19.29 5.85 37.33
C SER A 91 20.54 6.61 36.89
N ALA A 92 20.64 7.81 37.46
CA ALA A 92 21.88 8.54 37.67
C ALA A 92 22.91 7.69 38.42
N GLU A 93 24.14 7.66 37.91
CA GLU A 93 25.35 7.67 38.71
C GLU A 93 26.49 8.28 37.87
N SER A 94 27.21 9.21 38.49
CA SER A 94 28.30 10.02 37.98
C SER A 94 29.62 9.26 37.88
N GLU A 95 30.44 9.51 36.85
CA GLU A 95 31.75 10.17 37.02
C GLU A 95 32.53 10.38 35.69
N SER A 96 32.99 11.62 35.54
CA SER A 96 34.13 12.19 34.78
C SER A 96 34.72 11.50 33.53
N SER A 97 34.76 12.23 32.42
CA SER A 97 36.02 12.75 31.85
C SER A 97 35.77 13.68 30.64
N ALA A 98 36.74 14.56 30.41
CA ALA A 98 36.65 15.80 29.67
C ALA A 98 36.50 15.66 28.13
N GLY A 99 35.74 16.59 27.53
CA GLY A 99 35.71 16.80 26.08
C GLY A 99 34.53 17.67 25.66
N GLY A 100 34.75 18.98 25.52
CA GLY A 100 33.70 19.96 25.26
C GLY A 100 33.04 19.81 23.89
N VAL A 101 31.74 19.52 23.90
CA VAL A 101 30.76 19.96 22.90
C VAL A 101 29.58 20.49 23.71
N LYS A 102 29.16 21.73 23.46
CA LYS A 102 27.98 22.32 24.11
C LYS A 102 26.75 21.54 23.67
N ALA A 103 26.34 20.56 24.47
CA ALA A 103 25.03 19.97 24.38
C ALA A 103 24.00 21.04 24.77
N GLU A 104 23.03 21.31 23.90
CA GLU A 104 21.83 22.03 24.29
C GLU A 104 21.19 21.28 25.47
N GLU A 105 21.05 21.97 26.61
CA GLU A 105 20.31 21.46 27.76
C GLU A 105 18.88 21.18 27.32
N LYS A 106 18.54 19.91 27.10
CA LYS A 106 17.15 19.46 27.04
C LYS A 106 16.54 19.76 28.40
N THR A 107 15.70 20.77 28.46
CA THR A 107 14.81 21.00 29.61
C THR A 107 14.09 19.70 29.94
N PRO A 108 14.10 19.24 31.21
CA PRO A 108 13.36 18.05 31.58
C PRO A 108 11.87 18.29 31.29
N ILE A 109 11.30 17.45 30.42
CA ILE A 109 9.87 17.45 30.11
C ILE A 109 9.15 17.32 31.46
N SER A 110 8.30 18.29 31.80
CA SER A 110 7.59 18.27 33.09
C SER A 110 6.68 17.03 33.18
N GLU A 111 6.45 16.51 34.39
CA GLU A 111 5.50 15.39 34.58
C GLU A 111 4.12 15.72 33.98
N ASP A 112 3.67 16.98 34.07
CA ASP A 112 2.45 17.46 33.45
C ASP A 112 2.47 17.43 31.91
N GLU A 113 3.62 17.68 31.27
CA GLU A 113 3.78 17.52 29.82
C GLU A 113 3.80 16.04 29.41
N LEU A 114 4.39 15.18 30.25
CA LEU A 114 4.38 13.73 30.03
C LEU A 114 2.95 13.20 30.08
N PHE A 115 2.16 13.57 31.09
CA PHE A 115 0.75 13.17 31.22
C PHE A 115 -0.16 13.76 30.12
N LYS A 116 0.16 14.94 29.57
CA LYS A 116 -0.56 15.50 28.42
C LYS A 116 -0.32 14.73 27.12
N GLN A 117 0.82 14.04 27.00
CA GLN A 117 1.16 13.25 25.81
C GLN A 117 0.65 11.79 25.86
N THR A 118 0.08 11.33 26.98
CA THR A 118 -0.38 9.94 27.13
C THR A 118 -1.83 9.70 26.74
N VAL A 119 -2.67 10.74 26.70
CA VAL A 119 -4.11 10.61 26.42
C VAL A 119 -4.50 11.47 25.23
N SER A 120 -4.97 10.82 24.16
CA SER A 120 -5.54 11.48 22.98
C SER A 120 -7.03 11.18 22.88
N TYR A 121 -7.83 12.20 22.59
CA TYR A 121 -9.27 12.08 22.32
C TYR A 121 -9.55 12.39 20.84
N TYR A 122 -10.35 11.55 20.20
CA TYR A 122 -10.79 11.71 18.82
C TYR A 122 -12.27 11.38 18.73
N ASP A 123 -13.08 12.30 18.21
CA ASP A 123 -14.43 11.96 17.73
C ASP A 123 -14.31 11.50 16.27
N LEU A 124 -14.54 10.20 16.04
CA LEU A 124 -14.42 9.63 14.70
C LEU A 124 -15.51 10.14 13.73
N ASN A 125 -16.53 10.85 14.22
CA ASN A 125 -17.50 11.53 13.37
C ASN A 125 -16.94 12.74 12.65
N ASP A 126 -15.84 13.32 13.13
CA ASP A 126 -15.21 14.49 12.52
C ASP A 126 -14.38 14.11 11.28
N TYR A 127 -13.95 12.85 11.19
CA TYR A 127 -13.04 12.35 10.14
C TYR A 127 -13.75 11.45 9.11
N ARG A 128 -14.87 11.95 8.56
CA ARG A 128 -15.72 11.20 7.63
C ARG A 128 -15.29 11.27 6.16
N GLY A 129 -14.47 12.26 5.81
CA GLY A 129 -14.09 12.57 4.43
C GLY A 129 -15.19 13.31 3.68
N THR A 130 -14.89 14.55 3.28
CA THR A 130 -15.79 15.43 2.52
C THR A 130 -15.27 15.65 1.10
N GLY A 131 -16.18 16.01 0.19
CA GLY A 131 -15.78 16.32 -1.20
C GLY A 131 -14.90 17.58 -1.33
N ASP A 132 -14.93 18.46 -0.34
CA ASP A 132 -14.09 19.66 -0.24
C ASP A 132 -13.06 19.49 0.90
N GLY A 133 -12.41 18.33 0.92
CA GLY A 133 -11.54 17.92 2.03
C GLY A 133 -10.42 18.91 2.34
N LEU A 134 -9.85 19.55 1.31
CA LEU A 134 -8.79 20.53 1.50
C LEU A 134 -9.24 21.73 2.35
N SER A 135 -10.42 22.28 2.07
CA SER A 135 -10.96 23.42 2.82
C SER A 135 -11.38 23.05 4.24
N GLN A 136 -11.75 21.78 4.47
CA GLN A 136 -12.10 21.25 5.79
C GLN A 136 -10.89 20.78 6.62
N GLY A 137 -9.69 20.73 6.03
CA GLY A 137 -8.51 20.21 6.69
C GLY A 137 -8.49 18.68 6.83
N ASP A 138 -9.17 17.97 5.92
CA ASP A 138 -9.20 16.51 5.90
C ASP A 138 -7.79 15.95 5.73
N VAL A 139 -7.41 15.03 6.61
CA VAL A 139 -6.10 14.37 6.57
C VAL A 139 -6.16 13.17 5.63
N VAL A 140 -5.20 13.09 4.71
CA VAL A 140 -5.07 12.02 3.72
C VAL A 140 -3.94 11.09 4.13
N LEU A 141 -4.22 9.79 4.14
CA LEU A 141 -3.21 8.75 4.24
C LEU A 141 -2.83 8.26 2.84
N PHE A 142 -1.63 8.60 2.38
CA PHE A 142 -1.07 8.12 1.12
C PHE A 142 -0.36 6.78 1.33
N LEU A 143 -0.74 5.75 0.58
CA LEU A 143 -0.19 4.39 0.71
C LEU A 143 0.44 3.92 -0.59
N MET A 144 1.69 3.45 -0.50
CA MET A 144 2.45 2.92 -1.64
C MET A 144 3.16 1.61 -1.26
N PRO A 145 2.73 0.47 -1.82
CA PRO A 145 3.46 -0.79 -1.69
C PRO A 145 4.68 -0.79 -2.60
N LEU A 146 5.80 -1.34 -2.14
CA LEU A 146 7.08 -1.33 -2.83
C LEU A 146 7.68 -2.73 -2.89
N ARG A 147 8.10 -3.12 -4.09
CA ARG A 147 8.84 -4.36 -4.35
C ARG A 147 9.73 -4.16 -5.57
N ASN A 148 11.04 -4.35 -5.42
CA ASN A 148 12.02 -4.17 -6.49
C ASN A 148 11.84 -2.84 -7.26
N ALA A 149 11.61 -1.77 -6.52
CA ALA A 149 11.16 -0.49 -7.03
C ALA A 149 12.30 0.55 -7.15
N GLU A 150 13.54 0.22 -6.76
CA GLU A 150 14.69 1.15 -6.76
C GLU A 150 14.77 2.00 -8.04
N SER A 151 14.57 1.40 -9.21
CA SER A 151 14.67 2.07 -10.51
C SER A 151 13.57 3.10 -10.79
N VAL A 152 12.39 2.94 -10.18
CA VAL A 152 11.21 3.78 -10.38
C VAL A 152 10.97 4.76 -9.24
N LEU A 153 11.68 4.63 -8.11
CA LEU A 153 11.55 5.54 -6.97
C LEU A 153 11.78 7.03 -7.32
N PRO A 154 12.77 7.43 -8.15
CA PRO A 154 12.92 8.85 -8.51
C PRO A 154 11.64 9.43 -9.14
N MET A 155 11.04 8.67 -10.05
CA MET A 155 9.78 9.01 -10.72
C MET A 155 8.62 9.10 -9.72
N ALA A 156 8.50 8.11 -8.83
CA ALA A 156 7.46 8.07 -7.81
C ALA A 156 7.54 9.27 -6.84
N PHE A 157 8.74 9.63 -6.39
CA PHE A 157 8.95 10.77 -5.48
C PHE A 157 8.73 12.13 -6.16
N HIS A 158 9.07 12.28 -7.44
CA HIS A 158 8.66 13.46 -8.21
C HIS A 158 7.14 13.60 -8.30
N ASN A 159 6.42 12.49 -8.52
CA ASN A 159 4.96 12.48 -8.53
C ASN A 159 4.34 12.76 -7.15
N LEU A 160 5.00 12.35 -6.06
CA LEU A 160 4.62 12.71 -4.71
C LEU A 160 4.74 14.21 -4.47
N MET A 161 5.92 14.79 -4.77
CA MET A 161 6.16 16.23 -4.60
C MET A 161 5.25 17.11 -5.47
N ASN A 162 4.76 16.59 -6.60
CA ASN A 162 3.84 17.30 -7.50
C ASN A 162 2.39 17.35 -6.99
N LEU A 163 2.06 16.69 -5.88
CA LEU A 163 0.72 16.76 -5.31
C LEU A 163 0.41 18.19 -4.83
N THR A 164 -0.70 18.74 -5.28
CA THR A 164 -1.12 20.10 -4.92
C THR A 164 -1.99 20.13 -3.67
N TYR A 165 -2.43 18.97 -3.18
CA TYR A 165 -3.09 18.86 -1.88
C TYR A 165 -2.07 19.23 -0.79
N ASP A 166 -2.50 19.94 0.25
CA ASP A 166 -1.55 20.45 1.24
C ASP A 166 -0.72 19.32 1.87
N HIS A 167 0.60 19.32 1.66
CA HIS A 167 1.52 18.31 2.18
C HIS A 167 1.45 18.18 3.71
N SER A 168 1.11 19.25 4.46
CA SER A 168 0.91 19.17 5.91
C SER A 168 -0.36 18.42 6.34
N LEU A 169 -1.21 18.03 5.38
CA LEU A 169 -2.38 17.18 5.57
C LEU A 169 -2.19 15.78 4.99
N ILE A 170 -0.99 15.40 4.53
CA ILE A 170 -0.72 14.10 3.93
C ILE A 170 0.28 13.32 4.78
N ASP A 171 -0.17 12.21 5.35
CA ASP A 171 0.68 11.17 5.93
C ASP A 171 1.05 10.16 4.83
N ILE A 172 2.34 9.93 4.60
CA ILE A 172 2.80 8.91 3.65
C ILE A 172 3.17 7.64 4.41
N ALA A 173 2.77 6.47 3.90
CA ALA A 173 3.27 5.20 4.36
C ALA A 173 3.67 4.27 3.21
N PHE A 174 4.87 3.70 3.33
CA PHE A 174 5.45 2.73 2.42
C PHE A 174 5.46 1.34 3.04
N LEU A 175 5.27 0.30 2.23
CA LEU A 175 5.53 -1.08 2.62
C LEU A 175 6.52 -1.72 1.66
N VAL A 176 7.73 -2.00 2.13
CA VAL A 176 8.74 -2.74 1.38
C VAL A 176 8.59 -4.24 1.67
N SER A 177 8.35 -5.04 0.65
CA SER A 177 8.06 -6.47 0.78
C SER A 177 8.59 -7.31 -0.38
N ASP A 178 9.11 -8.51 -0.07
CA ASP A 178 9.51 -9.55 -1.02
C ASP A 178 10.48 -9.06 -2.12
N CYS A 179 11.40 -8.17 -1.76
CA CYS A 179 12.49 -7.69 -2.63
C CYS A 179 13.54 -8.79 -2.88
N SER A 180 14.20 -8.71 -4.04
CA SER A 180 15.33 -9.58 -4.37
C SER A 180 16.54 -9.28 -3.46
N PRO A 181 17.45 -10.25 -3.20
CA PRO A 181 18.60 -10.04 -2.32
C PRO A 181 19.56 -8.91 -2.75
N ASP A 182 19.57 -8.58 -4.03
CA ASP A 182 20.40 -7.56 -4.67
C ASP A 182 19.70 -6.20 -4.87
N ASP A 183 18.42 -6.10 -4.50
CA ASP A 183 17.63 -4.89 -4.62
C ASP A 183 17.85 -3.93 -3.43
N ARG A 184 17.90 -2.61 -3.71
CA ARG A 184 18.12 -1.58 -2.68
C ARG A 184 16.92 -0.68 -2.45
N THR A 185 15.70 -1.19 -2.71
CA THR A 185 14.47 -0.40 -2.57
C THR A 185 14.32 0.18 -1.16
N LEU A 186 14.66 -0.58 -0.12
CA LEU A 186 14.52 -0.15 1.28
C LEU A 186 15.47 1.01 1.60
N GLU A 187 16.72 0.90 1.20
CA GLU A 187 17.75 1.92 1.41
C GLU A 187 17.40 3.20 0.64
N THR A 188 16.98 3.06 -0.62
CA THR A 188 16.62 4.20 -1.47
C THR A 188 15.35 4.90 -0.99
N VAL A 189 14.30 4.17 -0.60
CA VAL A 189 13.08 4.80 -0.07
C VAL A 189 13.36 5.51 1.25
N PHE A 190 14.23 4.94 2.10
CA PHE A 190 14.66 5.59 3.33
C PHE A 190 15.39 6.89 3.01
N ASP A 191 16.45 6.85 2.21
CA ASP A 191 17.27 8.01 1.80
C ASP A 191 16.41 9.11 1.17
N TYR A 192 15.54 8.77 0.22
CA TYR A 192 14.66 9.74 -0.41
C TYR A 192 13.63 10.32 0.56
N SER A 193 13.11 9.53 1.51
CA SER A 193 12.21 10.03 2.55
C SER A 193 12.90 11.04 3.47
N VAL A 194 14.18 10.83 3.78
CA VAL A 194 15.01 11.80 4.53
C VAL A 194 15.04 13.13 3.80
N HIS A 195 15.44 13.09 2.54
CA HIS A 195 15.59 14.27 1.71
C HIS A 195 14.24 14.96 1.44
N LEU A 196 13.16 14.19 1.30
CA LEU A 196 11.79 14.68 1.16
C LEU A 196 11.38 15.52 2.39
N GLN A 197 11.64 15.01 3.59
CA GLN A 197 11.31 15.70 4.85
C GLN A 197 12.23 16.89 5.13
N ASN A 198 13.47 16.86 4.65
CA ASN A 198 14.41 17.98 4.76
C ASN A 198 14.21 19.05 3.68
N GLY A 199 13.36 18.81 2.67
CA GLY A 199 13.18 19.69 1.52
C GLY A 199 14.38 19.74 0.56
N THR A 200 15.29 18.77 0.64
CA THR A 200 16.55 18.72 -0.14
C THR A 200 16.56 17.64 -1.24
N LEU A 201 15.39 17.08 -1.55
CA LEU A 201 15.27 15.97 -2.51
C LEU A 201 15.51 16.40 -3.95
N VAL A 202 15.23 17.66 -4.28
CA VAL A 202 15.49 18.20 -5.62
C VAL A 202 17.00 18.25 -5.89
N GLU A 203 17.80 18.75 -4.95
CA GLU A 203 19.26 18.78 -5.09
C GLU A 203 19.84 17.37 -5.15
N LYS A 204 19.28 16.43 -4.37
CA LYS A 204 19.64 15.01 -4.42
C LYS A 204 19.45 14.44 -5.82
N PHE A 205 18.28 14.63 -6.45
CA PHE A 205 18.04 14.14 -7.81
C PHE A 205 18.95 14.78 -8.85
N GLN A 206 19.21 16.08 -8.76
CA GLN A 206 20.15 16.76 -9.66
C GLN A 206 21.56 16.15 -9.55
N SER A 207 22.04 15.94 -8.32
CA SER A 207 23.36 15.34 -8.08
C SER A 207 23.46 13.90 -8.64
N GLU A 208 22.40 13.10 -8.51
CA GLU A 208 22.36 11.74 -9.05
C GLU A 208 22.33 11.73 -10.57
N GLU A 209 21.58 12.67 -11.19
CA GLU A 209 21.53 12.80 -12.64
C GLU A 209 22.90 13.23 -13.23
N GLU A 210 23.61 14.15 -12.56
CA GLU A 210 24.96 14.56 -12.94
C GLU A 210 25.98 13.40 -12.81
N LEU A 211 25.90 12.64 -11.73
CA LEU A 211 26.68 11.41 -11.54
C LEU A 211 26.38 10.37 -12.62
N ARG A 212 25.12 10.26 -13.06
CA ARG A 212 24.71 9.35 -14.13
C ARG A 212 25.18 9.83 -15.51
N LYS A 213 25.13 11.14 -15.79
CA LYS A 213 25.64 11.74 -17.04
C LYS A 213 27.16 11.62 -17.17
N SER A 214 27.89 11.76 -16.07
CA SER A 214 29.36 11.65 -16.04
C SER A 214 29.86 10.20 -16.23
N LYS A 215 29.13 9.22 -15.69
CA LYS A 215 29.33 7.79 -15.97
C LYS A 215 28.73 7.45 -17.34
N LYS A 216 29.50 7.56 -18.44
CA LYS A 216 29.14 7.26 -19.85
C LYS A 216 28.51 5.86 -20.12
N PHE A 217 27.38 5.52 -19.52
CA PHE A 217 26.58 4.34 -19.82
C PHE A 217 25.21 4.81 -20.29
N ARG A 218 25.09 5.11 -21.60
CA ARG A 218 23.79 5.05 -22.26
C ARG A 218 23.45 3.56 -22.38
N GLY A 219 22.76 3.03 -21.36
CA GLY A 219 22.29 1.65 -21.37
C GLY A 219 21.40 1.39 -22.58
N SER A 220 21.38 0.14 -23.08
CA SER A 220 20.47 -0.26 -24.15
C SER A 220 19.00 -0.27 -23.70
N SER A 221 18.73 -0.09 -22.40
CA SER A 221 17.39 -0.09 -21.79
C SER A 221 16.51 1.04 -22.30
N ASP A 222 17.09 2.18 -22.67
CA ASP A 222 16.31 3.38 -23.03
C ASP A 222 16.05 3.47 -24.54
N LEU A 223 16.43 2.44 -25.30
CA LEU A 223 16.25 2.41 -26.76
C LEU A 223 14.79 2.53 -27.17
N TYR A 224 13.86 2.03 -26.34
CA TYR A 224 12.43 2.14 -26.64
C TYR A 224 11.96 3.60 -26.68
N GLN A 225 12.58 4.51 -25.92
CA GLN A 225 12.21 5.93 -25.90
C GLN A 225 12.36 6.60 -27.28
N LEU A 226 13.23 6.07 -28.15
CA LEU A 226 13.39 6.54 -29.54
C LEU A 226 12.19 6.19 -30.42
N TYR A 227 11.40 5.20 -30.01
CA TYR A 227 10.23 4.71 -30.73
C TYR A 227 8.93 5.19 -30.09
N MET A 228 8.99 5.88 -28.96
CA MET A 228 7.84 6.54 -28.34
C MET A 228 7.46 7.79 -29.14
N ASP A 229 6.20 8.19 -29.01
CA ASP A 229 5.75 9.48 -29.51
C ASP A 229 6.61 10.62 -28.91
N GLN A 230 7.03 11.56 -29.75
CA GLN A 230 7.97 12.60 -29.30
C GLN A 230 7.29 13.69 -28.49
N ASP A 231 6.01 13.97 -28.76
CA ASP A 231 5.24 14.92 -27.95
C ASP A 231 5.01 14.33 -26.56
N TYR A 232 4.72 13.03 -26.47
CA TYR A 232 4.69 12.28 -25.21
C TYR A 232 5.99 12.42 -24.42
N ILE A 233 7.14 12.07 -25.01
CA ILE A 233 8.44 12.14 -24.33
C ILE A 233 8.78 13.58 -23.91
N ASN A 234 8.43 14.57 -24.73
CA ASN A 234 8.63 15.97 -24.38
C ASN A 234 7.75 16.40 -23.21
N ASN A 235 6.50 15.90 -23.13
CA ASN A 235 5.61 16.16 -22.01
C ASN A 235 6.14 15.51 -20.73
N VAL A 236 6.55 14.23 -20.78
CA VAL A 236 7.21 13.54 -19.66
C VAL A 236 8.43 14.34 -19.18
N ARG A 237 9.33 14.74 -20.09
CA ARG A 237 10.51 15.55 -19.74
C ARG A 237 10.12 16.88 -19.09
N LYS A 238 9.10 17.57 -19.59
CA LYS A 238 8.59 18.80 -18.97
C LYS A 238 8.01 18.55 -17.58
N SER A 239 7.39 17.40 -17.35
CA SER A 239 6.85 16.97 -16.06
C SER A 239 7.91 16.59 -15.02
N TYR A 240 9.21 16.49 -15.40
CA TYR A 240 10.30 16.20 -14.46
C TYR A 240 11.39 17.27 -14.39
N ASN A 241 11.61 18.03 -15.46
CA ASN A 241 12.78 18.93 -15.56
C ASN A 241 12.58 20.33 -14.98
N ASN A 242 11.40 20.68 -14.45
CA ASN A 242 11.18 21.99 -13.84
C ASN A 242 10.49 21.92 -12.45
N PRO A 243 11.15 21.36 -11.42
CA PRO A 243 10.64 21.19 -10.06
C PRO A 243 10.04 22.46 -9.44
N GLU A 244 10.68 23.62 -9.64
CA GLU A 244 10.24 24.89 -9.07
C GLU A 244 9.00 25.49 -9.76
N SER A 245 8.57 24.92 -10.90
CA SER A 245 7.44 25.43 -11.68
C SER A 245 6.10 24.76 -11.40
N TYR A 246 6.06 23.66 -10.64
CA TYR A 246 4.81 22.93 -10.40
C TYR A 246 3.89 23.72 -9.46
N HIS A 247 4.36 24.01 -8.25
CA HIS A 247 3.68 24.87 -7.28
C HIS A 247 4.63 25.32 -6.18
N LYS A 248 4.25 26.39 -5.47
CA LYS A 248 5.02 27.00 -4.37
C LYS A 248 5.39 26.03 -3.25
N ASP A 249 4.64 24.94 -3.10
CA ASP A 249 4.77 23.97 -2.00
C ASP A 249 5.46 22.66 -2.44
N TYR A 250 6.08 22.60 -3.62
CA TYR A 250 6.67 21.38 -4.17
C TYR A 250 7.71 20.72 -3.25
N SER A 251 8.55 21.53 -2.60
CA SER A 251 9.56 21.09 -1.63
C SER A 251 9.07 21.10 -0.18
N LYS A 252 7.78 21.39 0.06
CA LYS A 252 7.20 21.40 1.41
C LYS A 252 7.22 19.98 1.97
N PRO A 253 7.66 19.77 3.23
CA PRO A 253 7.63 18.45 3.84
C PRO A 253 6.19 17.96 4.04
N PHE A 254 6.02 16.64 3.96
CA PHE A 254 4.77 15.95 4.27
C PHE A 254 4.55 15.89 5.78
N ARG A 255 3.28 15.76 6.20
CA ARG A 255 2.89 15.68 7.62
C ARG A 255 3.65 14.60 8.39
N SER A 256 3.78 13.42 7.80
CA SER A 256 4.67 12.37 8.29
C SER A 256 5.00 11.37 7.19
N VAL A 257 6.09 10.60 7.37
CA VAL A 257 6.46 9.48 6.51
C VAL A 257 6.73 8.26 7.39
N SER A 258 6.09 7.14 7.09
CA SER A 258 6.30 5.85 7.75
C SER A 258 6.79 4.81 6.76
N ILE A 259 7.82 4.05 7.10
CA ILE A 259 8.35 2.98 6.26
C ILE A 259 8.19 1.67 7.03
N PHE A 260 7.40 0.76 6.47
CA PHE A 260 7.21 -0.59 6.98
C PHE A 260 7.97 -1.57 6.11
N ARG A 261 8.55 -2.60 6.73
CA ARG A 261 9.16 -3.72 6.03
C ARG A 261 8.50 -5.02 6.47
N LYS A 262 8.02 -5.80 5.52
CA LYS A 262 7.49 -7.15 5.80
C LYS A 262 7.48 -8.02 4.55
N ASP A 263 8.11 -9.18 4.64
CA ASP A 263 8.04 -10.20 3.58
C ASP A 263 6.85 -11.13 3.80
N PHE A 264 6.25 -11.58 2.69
CA PHE A 264 5.07 -12.44 2.66
C PHE A 264 5.37 -13.81 2.06
N GLY A 265 6.62 -14.05 1.64
CA GLY A 265 7.08 -15.32 1.10
C GLY A 265 6.64 -15.54 -0.35
N GLN A 266 6.42 -14.46 -1.09
CA GLN A 266 6.05 -14.57 -2.50
C GLN A 266 7.26 -15.03 -3.33
N MET A 267 7.30 -16.31 -3.68
CA MET A 267 8.42 -16.90 -4.42
C MET A 267 8.73 -16.10 -5.69
N ILE A 268 9.98 -15.65 -5.79
CA ILE A 268 10.55 -15.05 -7.00
C ILE A 268 10.95 -16.22 -7.90
N GLY A 269 10.22 -16.44 -8.99
CA GLY A 269 10.69 -17.30 -10.07
C GLY A 269 9.71 -18.34 -10.56
N GLN A 270 9.11 -18.05 -11.71
CA GLN A 270 8.97 -18.91 -12.89
C GLN A 270 8.45 -17.99 -14.01
N GLY A 271 8.65 -18.34 -15.29
CA GLY A 271 8.60 -17.39 -16.43
C GLY A 271 7.31 -16.59 -16.57
N PHE A 272 7.25 -15.63 -17.51
CA PHE A 272 5.98 -14.95 -17.85
C PHE A 272 4.90 -16.01 -18.10
N SER A 273 5.19 -17.09 -18.83
CA SER A 273 4.28 -18.21 -19.09
C SER A 273 3.73 -18.96 -17.85
N ASP A 274 4.52 -19.16 -16.79
CA ASP A 274 4.10 -19.94 -15.60
C ASP A 274 3.25 -19.12 -14.63
N ARG A 275 3.35 -17.78 -14.71
CA ARG A 275 2.59 -16.83 -13.88
C ARG A 275 1.16 -16.59 -14.36
N HIS A 276 0.81 -17.08 -15.54
CA HIS A 276 -0.48 -16.84 -16.19
C HIS A 276 -1.47 -18.01 -16.11
N ALA A 277 -1.18 -19.09 -15.39
CA ALA A 277 -2.24 -20.04 -15.09
C ALA A 277 -3.26 -19.37 -14.15
N VAL A 278 -4.56 -19.39 -14.50
CA VAL A 278 -5.66 -18.73 -13.75
C VAL A 278 -5.56 -19.00 -12.23
N LYS A 279 -5.29 -20.26 -11.86
CA LYS A 279 -5.14 -20.69 -10.45
C LYS A 279 -3.95 -20.03 -9.73
N VAL A 280 -2.84 -19.77 -10.43
CA VAL A 280 -1.65 -19.09 -9.87
C VAL A 280 -1.95 -17.61 -9.63
N GLN A 281 -2.75 -17.00 -10.49
CA GLN A 281 -3.09 -15.59 -10.36
C GLN A 281 -3.98 -15.31 -9.15
N GLY A 282 -4.96 -16.18 -8.86
CA GLY A 282 -5.78 -16.08 -7.66
C GLY A 282 -4.93 -16.10 -6.37
N ILE A 283 -3.93 -16.98 -6.29
CA ILE A 283 -2.98 -17.04 -5.17
C ILE A 283 -2.18 -15.74 -5.05
N ARG A 284 -1.69 -15.20 -6.18
CA ARG A 284 -0.94 -13.95 -6.21
C ARG A 284 -1.77 -12.77 -5.70
N ARG A 285 -3.03 -12.64 -6.16
CA ARG A 285 -3.94 -11.57 -5.69
C ARG A 285 -4.19 -11.67 -4.18
N LYS A 286 -4.46 -12.87 -3.66
CA LYS A 286 -4.64 -13.09 -2.20
C LYS A 286 -3.41 -12.63 -1.39
N LEU A 287 -2.20 -12.92 -1.86
CA LEU A 287 -0.95 -12.44 -1.22
C LEU A 287 -0.81 -10.91 -1.28
N MET A 288 -1.12 -10.29 -2.42
CA MET A 288 -1.11 -8.83 -2.57
C MET A 288 -2.15 -8.16 -1.66
N GLY A 289 -3.35 -8.71 -1.56
CA GLY A 289 -4.40 -8.24 -0.65
C GLY A 289 -3.93 -8.27 0.80
N ARG A 290 -3.19 -9.31 1.19
CA ARG A 290 -2.54 -9.37 2.51
C ARG A 290 -1.54 -8.23 2.70
N ALA A 291 -0.65 -7.97 1.75
CA ALA A 291 0.30 -6.86 1.84
C ALA A 291 -0.41 -5.49 1.98
N ARG A 292 -1.43 -5.23 1.14
CA ARG A 292 -2.22 -4.00 1.21
C ARG A 292 -2.93 -3.83 2.56
N ASN A 293 -3.50 -4.89 3.12
CA ASN A 293 -4.12 -4.85 4.44
C ASN A 293 -3.10 -4.57 5.55
N TRP A 294 -1.90 -5.18 5.49
CA TRP A 294 -0.84 -4.90 6.47
C TRP A 294 -0.43 -3.43 6.43
N LEU A 295 -0.23 -2.86 5.24
CA LEU A 295 0.09 -1.45 5.09
C LEU A 295 -1.05 -0.56 5.58
N THR A 296 -2.31 -0.81 5.19
CA THR A 296 -3.47 -0.03 5.67
C THR A 296 -3.57 -0.04 7.18
N THR A 297 -3.61 -1.23 7.79
CA THR A 297 -3.92 -1.39 9.22
C THR A 297 -2.82 -0.83 10.12
N ASN A 298 -1.56 -0.88 9.70
CA ASN A 298 -0.44 -0.31 10.47
C ASN A 298 -0.32 1.22 10.29
N ALA A 299 -0.79 1.76 9.17
CA ALA A 299 -0.65 3.18 8.86
C ALA A 299 -1.89 4.02 9.21
N LEU A 300 -3.09 3.43 9.21
CA LEU A 300 -4.36 4.11 9.44
C LEU A 300 -4.50 4.61 10.89
N LYS A 301 -4.72 5.92 11.05
CA LYS A 301 -4.91 6.62 12.32
C LYS A 301 -6.34 7.12 12.48
N ALA A 302 -6.69 7.54 13.69
CA ALA A 302 -8.02 8.05 14.03
C ALA A 302 -8.40 9.32 13.23
N GLU A 303 -7.42 10.16 12.94
CA GLU A 303 -7.58 11.47 12.29
C GLU A 303 -7.61 11.44 10.76
N HIS A 304 -7.38 10.28 10.13
CA HIS A 304 -7.45 10.19 8.67
C HIS A 304 -8.90 10.27 8.19
N SER A 305 -9.16 11.14 7.23
CA SER A 305 -10.46 11.28 6.56
C SER A 305 -10.49 10.50 5.24
N TRP A 306 -9.34 10.38 4.59
CA TRP A 306 -9.17 9.73 3.30
C TRP A 306 -7.94 8.82 3.29
N VAL A 307 -8.00 7.78 2.47
CA VAL A 307 -6.90 6.87 2.16
C VAL A 307 -6.72 6.89 0.65
N TYR A 308 -5.51 7.21 0.21
CA TYR A 308 -5.15 7.29 -1.20
C TYR A 308 -4.07 6.28 -1.52
N TRP A 309 -4.44 5.24 -2.25
CA TRP A 309 -3.55 4.19 -2.74
C TRP A 309 -2.96 4.59 -4.09
N ARG A 310 -1.65 4.38 -4.25
CA ARG A 310 -0.99 4.55 -5.54
C ARG A 310 0.13 3.51 -5.73
N ASP A 311 0.16 2.86 -6.89
CA ASP A 311 1.30 2.02 -7.29
C ASP A 311 2.51 2.89 -7.67
N VAL A 312 3.71 2.35 -7.50
CA VAL A 312 4.98 3.10 -7.63
C VAL A 312 5.36 3.43 -9.08
N ASP A 313 4.78 2.71 -10.04
CA ASP A 313 5.07 2.69 -11.47
C ASP A 313 4.18 3.63 -12.30
N ILE A 314 3.57 4.62 -11.65
CA ILE A 314 2.87 5.73 -12.32
C ILE A 314 3.87 6.73 -12.91
N GLU A 315 3.83 6.91 -14.23
CA GLU A 315 4.70 7.81 -14.98
C GLU A 315 4.18 9.23 -15.05
N THR A 316 2.88 9.47 -15.23
CA THR A 316 2.34 10.83 -15.11
C THR A 316 0.98 10.84 -14.44
N CYS A 317 0.81 11.79 -13.53
CA CYS A 317 -0.42 11.99 -12.78
C CYS A 317 -0.62 13.49 -12.53
N PRO A 318 -1.82 14.05 -12.76
CA PRO A 318 -2.07 15.45 -12.42
C PRO A 318 -1.85 15.71 -10.93
N GLY A 319 -1.23 16.84 -10.59
CA GLY A 319 -0.97 17.20 -9.19
C GLY A 319 -2.24 17.43 -8.37
N THR A 320 -3.37 17.73 -9.02
CA THR A 320 -4.70 17.95 -8.43
C THR A 320 -5.49 16.67 -8.22
N VAL A 321 -4.96 15.50 -8.59
CA VAL A 321 -5.66 14.20 -8.56
C VAL A 321 -6.39 13.87 -7.27
N ILE A 322 -5.86 14.24 -6.11
CA ILE A 322 -6.53 13.99 -4.84
C ILE A 322 -7.83 14.82 -4.78
N GLN A 323 -7.74 16.12 -5.05
CA GLN A 323 -8.89 17.03 -5.10
C GLN A 323 -9.88 16.65 -6.20
N ASP A 324 -9.38 16.31 -7.39
CA ASP A 324 -10.18 15.96 -8.55
C ASP A 324 -10.98 14.67 -8.33
N LEU A 325 -10.45 13.70 -7.57
CA LEU A 325 -11.20 12.51 -7.16
C LEU A 325 -12.14 12.81 -5.97
N MET A 326 -11.69 13.61 -5.00
CA MET A 326 -12.46 13.96 -3.79
C MET A 326 -13.77 14.69 -4.12
N GLN A 327 -13.75 15.65 -5.06
CA GLN A 327 -14.91 16.51 -5.37
C GLN A 327 -16.17 15.73 -5.76
N HIS A 328 -16.03 14.50 -6.27
CA HIS A 328 -17.16 13.64 -6.63
C HIS A 328 -17.87 13.04 -5.40
N ASN A 329 -17.24 13.07 -4.23
CA ASN A 329 -17.80 12.67 -2.94
C ASN A 329 -18.27 11.21 -2.84
N TYR A 330 -17.76 10.33 -3.70
CA TYR A 330 -17.92 8.88 -3.58
C TYR A 330 -17.12 8.32 -2.39
N ASP A 331 -17.52 7.15 -1.89
CA ASP A 331 -16.78 6.47 -0.83
C ASP A 331 -15.50 5.80 -1.36
N VAL A 332 -15.53 5.33 -2.61
CA VAL A 332 -14.38 4.83 -3.39
C VAL A 332 -14.44 5.45 -4.79
N MET A 333 -13.33 6.05 -5.24
CA MET A 333 -13.20 6.68 -6.55
C MET A 333 -11.86 6.31 -7.18
N VAL A 334 -11.88 5.90 -8.46
CA VAL A 334 -10.69 5.55 -9.24
C VAL A 334 -10.62 6.34 -10.56
N PRO A 335 -9.43 6.78 -11.00
CA PRO A 335 -9.25 7.32 -12.35
C PRO A 335 -9.17 6.19 -13.38
N ASN A 336 -9.22 6.54 -14.66
CA ASN A 336 -8.86 5.64 -15.73
C ASN A 336 -7.33 5.53 -15.85
N VAL A 337 -6.79 4.32 -16.07
CA VAL A 337 -5.35 4.09 -16.14
C VAL A 337 -4.94 3.54 -17.50
N TRP A 338 -4.06 4.29 -18.15
CA TRP A 338 -3.56 4.01 -19.49
C TRP A 338 -2.04 3.87 -19.49
N ARG A 339 -1.51 3.23 -20.53
CA ARG A 339 -0.07 3.05 -20.71
C ARG A 339 0.33 3.57 -22.08
N PRO A 340 1.40 4.38 -22.19
CA PRO A 340 1.94 4.77 -23.48
C PRO A 340 2.63 3.56 -24.12
N LEU A 341 2.65 3.52 -25.44
CA LEU A 341 3.30 2.49 -26.22
C LEU A 341 4.22 3.14 -27.25
N PRO A 342 5.27 2.41 -27.68
CA PRO A 342 5.97 2.75 -28.89
C PRO A 342 5.01 2.92 -30.08
N THR A 343 5.36 3.82 -30.99
CA THR A 343 4.62 4.14 -32.22
C THR A 343 4.31 2.91 -33.08
N PHE A 344 5.17 1.90 -33.07
CA PHE A 344 4.96 0.64 -33.80
C PHE A 344 3.96 -0.31 -33.14
N LEU A 345 3.53 -0.03 -31.90
CA LEU A 345 2.52 -0.79 -31.15
C LEU A 345 1.20 -0.04 -30.98
N GLY A 346 1.05 1.15 -31.58
CA GLY A 346 -0.21 1.91 -31.55
C GLY A 346 -0.28 3.07 -30.56
N ASN A 347 0.87 3.57 -30.06
CA ASN A 347 1.04 4.77 -29.22
C ASN A 347 0.49 4.72 -27.79
N GLU A 348 -0.67 4.14 -27.55
CA GLU A 348 -1.28 4.06 -26.22
C GLU A 348 -2.23 2.87 -26.13
N GLN A 349 -2.42 2.36 -24.93
CA GLN A 349 -3.42 1.32 -24.67
C GLN A 349 -4.01 1.44 -23.26
N PRO A 350 -5.22 0.90 -23.07
CA PRO A 350 -5.73 0.53 -21.75
C PRO A 350 -4.72 -0.29 -20.95
N TYR A 351 -4.56 0.02 -19.67
CA TYR A 351 -3.67 -0.71 -18.77
C TYR A 351 -4.44 -1.47 -17.69
N ASP A 352 -5.21 -0.77 -16.87
CA ASP A 352 -5.91 -1.38 -15.74
C ASP A 352 -7.30 -1.89 -16.12
N LEU A 353 -7.42 -3.21 -16.31
CA LEU A 353 -8.71 -3.86 -16.63
C LEU A 353 -9.49 -4.28 -15.38
N ASN A 354 -9.01 -3.99 -14.18
CA ASN A 354 -9.65 -4.43 -12.93
C ASN A 354 -10.75 -3.48 -12.44
N SER A 355 -10.93 -2.34 -13.11
CA SER A 355 -12.02 -1.41 -12.86
C SER A 355 -13.15 -1.67 -13.86
N TRP A 356 -14.29 -2.17 -13.39
CA TRP A 356 -15.36 -2.64 -14.25
C TRP A 356 -16.75 -2.55 -13.63
N ILE A 357 -17.76 -2.56 -14.49
CA ILE A 357 -19.18 -2.70 -14.18
C ILE A 357 -19.56 -4.17 -14.32
N GLU A 358 -20.28 -4.71 -13.35
CA GLU A 358 -20.70 -6.11 -13.32
C GLU A 358 -21.61 -6.44 -14.51
N SER A 359 -21.66 -7.71 -14.89
CA SER A 359 -22.48 -8.19 -16.00
C SER A 359 -23.27 -9.45 -15.62
N ASP A 360 -24.43 -9.65 -16.25
CA ASP A 360 -25.21 -10.88 -16.06
C ASP A 360 -24.42 -12.15 -16.43
N PRO A 361 -23.66 -12.21 -17.54
CA PRO A 361 -22.84 -13.38 -17.85
C PRO A 361 -21.77 -13.69 -16.80
N ALA A 362 -21.14 -12.67 -16.20
CA ALA A 362 -20.15 -12.88 -15.14
C ALA A 362 -20.79 -13.41 -13.86
N LEU A 363 -22.00 -12.94 -13.51
CA LEU A 363 -22.76 -13.47 -12.37
C LEU A 363 -23.19 -14.92 -12.60
N GLU A 364 -23.62 -15.28 -13.81
CA GLU A 364 -23.93 -16.68 -14.15
C GLU A 364 -22.68 -17.55 -14.13
N LEU A 365 -21.55 -17.07 -14.64
CA LEU A 365 -20.26 -17.77 -14.55
C LEU A 365 -19.88 -18.02 -13.08
N ALA A 366 -19.96 -16.99 -12.22
CA ALA A 366 -19.60 -17.11 -10.81
C ALA A 366 -20.40 -18.21 -10.08
N LYS A 367 -21.68 -18.41 -10.43
CA LYS A 367 -22.52 -19.50 -9.88
C LYS A 367 -22.03 -20.91 -10.26
N THR A 368 -21.25 -21.04 -11.32
CA THR A 368 -20.71 -22.33 -11.79
C THR A 368 -19.35 -22.68 -11.19
N LEU A 369 -18.69 -21.71 -10.57
CA LEU A 369 -17.35 -21.85 -10.01
C LEU A 369 -17.41 -22.28 -8.54
N ASP A 370 -16.33 -22.91 -8.05
CA ASP A 370 -16.20 -23.21 -6.63
C ASP A 370 -15.99 -21.91 -5.84
N GLU A 371 -16.36 -21.90 -4.55
CA GLU A 371 -16.24 -20.70 -3.69
C GLU A 371 -14.80 -20.15 -3.61
N ASP A 372 -13.80 -21.03 -3.74
CA ASP A 372 -12.38 -20.67 -3.68
C ASP A 372 -11.81 -20.16 -5.02
N ASP A 373 -12.53 -20.34 -6.12
CA ASP A 373 -12.09 -19.91 -7.45
C ASP A 373 -12.15 -18.40 -7.58
N VAL A 374 -11.10 -17.83 -8.18
CA VAL A 374 -10.98 -16.39 -8.39
C VAL A 374 -11.14 -16.11 -9.88
N ILE A 375 -12.20 -15.38 -10.22
CA ILE A 375 -12.38 -14.74 -11.52
C ILE A 375 -11.35 -13.63 -11.59
N VAL A 376 -10.60 -13.62 -12.67
CA VAL A 376 -9.71 -12.52 -12.95
C VAL A 376 -9.83 -12.08 -14.39
N GLU A 377 -9.99 -10.78 -14.55
CA GLU A 377 -10.16 -10.15 -15.85
C GLU A 377 -8.92 -10.27 -16.75
N GLY A 378 -9.18 -10.37 -18.06
CA GLY A 378 -8.15 -10.49 -19.09
C GLY A 378 -7.82 -11.92 -19.53
N TYR A 379 -8.49 -12.94 -18.97
CA TYR A 379 -8.30 -14.34 -19.32
C TYR A 379 -9.38 -14.85 -20.27
N ALA A 380 -8.96 -15.53 -21.35
CA ALA A 380 -9.88 -16.06 -22.36
C ALA A 380 -10.74 -17.21 -21.79
N GLU A 381 -10.28 -17.85 -20.72
CA GLU A 381 -10.94 -18.94 -20.01
C GLU A 381 -12.28 -18.51 -19.40
N TYR A 382 -12.42 -17.23 -19.01
CA TYR A 382 -13.60 -16.69 -18.37
C TYR A 382 -14.18 -15.53 -19.18
N PRO A 383 -15.14 -15.78 -20.09
CA PRO A 383 -15.81 -14.72 -20.82
C PRO A 383 -16.79 -13.98 -19.90
N THR A 384 -16.31 -12.96 -19.20
CA THR A 384 -17.09 -12.17 -18.22
C THR A 384 -17.98 -11.12 -18.90
N TRP A 385 -17.64 -10.64 -20.11
CA TRP A 385 -18.41 -9.58 -20.81
C TRP A 385 -18.63 -8.31 -19.99
N ARG A 386 -17.77 -8.05 -19.00
CA ARG A 386 -17.84 -6.84 -18.18
C ARG A 386 -17.42 -5.63 -18.98
N VAL A 387 -18.02 -4.50 -18.64
CA VAL A 387 -17.61 -3.21 -19.22
C VAL A 387 -16.46 -2.68 -18.36
N HIS A 388 -15.24 -2.68 -18.91
CA HIS A 388 -14.08 -2.15 -18.21
C HIS A 388 -13.97 -0.63 -18.41
N LEU A 389 -13.73 0.09 -17.31
CA LEU A 389 -13.50 1.54 -17.30
C LEU A 389 -12.46 1.96 -18.33
N ALA A 390 -11.42 1.13 -18.48
CA ALA A 390 -10.31 1.35 -19.38
C ALA A 390 -10.71 1.57 -20.84
N TYR A 391 -11.73 0.85 -21.33
CA TYR A 391 -12.20 0.94 -22.71
C TYR A 391 -13.16 2.09 -22.97
N LEU A 392 -13.65 2.77 -21.92
CA LEU A 392 -14.63 3.85 -22.04
C LEU A 392 -14.00 5.22 -22.27
N ARG A 393 -12.67 5.34 -22.31
CA ARG A 393 -12.00 6.63 -22.48
C ARG A 393 -12.28 7.23 -23.86
N ASP A 394 -12.80 8.45 -23.86
CA ASP A 394 -12.68 9.42 -24.95
C ASP A 394 -11.70 10.52 -24.53
N ALA A 395 -10.66 10.76 -25.32
CA ALA A 395 -9.67 11.80 -25.06
C ALA A 395 -10.26 13.23 -25.07
N ARG A 396 -11.45 13.40 -25.66
CA ARG A 396 -12.21 14.67 -25.67
C ARG A 396 -13.42 14.64 -24.73
N GLY A 397 -13.57 13.55 -23.98
CA GLY A 397 -14.65 13.36 -23.01
C GLY A 397 -14.53 14.30 -21.81
N ASN A 398 -15.61 14.41 -21.06
CA ASN A 398 -15.63 15.22 -19.83
C ASN A 398 -14.83 14.51 -18.72
N PRO A 399 -13.71 15.06 -18.20
CA PRO A 399 -12.93 14.43 -17.14
C PRO A 399 -13.72 14.24 -15.84
N ASN A 400 -14.81 14.99 -15.65
CA ASN A 400 -15.68 14.90 -14.47
C ASN A 400 -16.87 13.95 -14.67
N GLU A 401 -16.94 13.24 -15.80
CA GLU A 401 -17.93 12.17 -15.98
C GLU A 401 -17.67 11.05 -14.97
N VAL A 402 -18.72 10.55 -14.34
CA VAL A 402 -18.65 9.51 -13.32
C VAL A 402 -19.44 8.30 -13.77
N LEU A 403 -18.89 7.12 -13.56
CA LEU A 403 -19.57 5.84 -13.73
C LEU A 403 -19.56 5.08 -12.41
N ASP A 404 -20.70 4.49 -12.05
CA ASP A 404 -20.77 3.56 -10.93
C ASP A 404 -20.07 2.25 -11.33
N LEU A 405 -19.20 1.75 -10.46
CA LEU A 405 -18.41 0.53 -10.68
C LEU A 405 -18.77 -0.56 -9.67
N ASP A 406 -18.37 -1.79 -9.97
CA ASP A 406 -18.54 -2.97 -9.10
C ASP A 406 -17.17 -3.54 -8.67
N GLY A 407 -16.21 -3.55 -9.60
CA GLY A 407 -14.81 -3.85 -9.33
C GLY A 407 -13.94 -2.61 -9.51
N VAL A 408 -12.87 -2.50 -8.72
CA VAL A 408 -11.87 -1.43 -8.85
C VAL A 408 -10.47 -2.02 -8.93
N GLY A 409 -9.61 -1.37 -9.71
CA GLY A 409 -8.20 -1.73 -9.81
C GLY A 409 -7.30 -1.05 -8.79
N GLY A 410 -6.11 -1.62 -8.60
CA GLY A 410 -5.17 -1.29 -7.52
C GLY A 410 -4.26 -0.10 -7.74
N VAL A 411 -4.25 0.46 -8.95
CA VAL A 411 -3.20 1.39 -9.38
C VAL A 411 -3.32 2.78 -8.74
N SER A 412 -4.55 3.28 -8.62
CA SER A 412 -4.84 4.60 -8.03
C SER A 412 -6.25 4.57 -7.44
N ILE A 413 -6.37 4.54 -6.12
CA ILE A 413 -7.67 4.46 -5.42
C ILE A 413 -7.73 5.56 -4.38
N LEU A 414 -8.72 6.44 -4.50
CA LEU A 414 -9.11 7.32 -3.40
C LEU A 414 -10.31 6.70 -2.69
N ALA A 415 -10.20 6.48 -1.39
CA ALA A 415 -11.27 5.93 -0.57
C ALA A 415 -11.43 6.71 0.74
N LYS A 416 -12.66 6.87 1.23
CA LYS A 416 -12.90 7.47 2.55
C LYS A 416 -12.39 6.55 3.64
N ALA A 417 -11.65 7.08 4.60
CA ALA A 417 -11.06 6.29 5.70
C ALA A 417 -12.12 5.54 6.52
N LYS A 418 -13.35 6.08 6.59
CA LYS A 418 -14.47 5.44 7.28
C LYS A 418 -14.76 4.03 6.76
N ILE A 419 -14.59 3.72 5.47
CA ILE A 419 -14.99 2.40 4.94
C ILE A 419 -14.10 1.30 5.51
N PHE A 420 -12.80 1.58 5.69
CA PHE A 420 -11.85 0.67 6.32
C PHE A 420 -12.22 0.42 7.79
N ARG A 421 -12.66 1.47 8.49
CA ARG A 421 -13.15 1.37 9.88
C ARG A 421 -14.44 0.57 10.00
N HIS A 422 -15.25 0.52 8.94
CA HIS A 422 -16.47 -0.31 8.88
C HIS A 422 -16.17 -1.77 8.52
N GLY A 423 -14.95 -2.11 8.10
CA GLY A 423 -14.52 -3.48 7.80
C GLY A 423 -14.25 -3.76 6.32
N VAL A 424 -14.42 -2.77 5.43
CA VAL A 424 -13.97 -2.92 4.03
C VAL A 424 -12.45 -3.02 4.00
N HIS A 425 -11.92 -4.02 3.30
CA HIS A 425 -10.48 -4.24 3.19
C HIS A 425 -10.18 -4.94 1.85
N PHE A 426 -8.92 -5.22 1.55
CA PHE A 426 -8.51 -5.96 0.34
C PHE A 426 -8.56 -7.46 0.63
N PRO A 427 -9.59 -8.22 0.23
CA PRO A 427 -9.75 -9.59 0.69
C PRO A 427 -8.57 -10.46 0.27
N ALA A 428 -7.86 -10.99 1.28
CA ALA A 428 -6.75 -11.94 1.11
C ALA A 428 -7.26 -13.40 1.00
N PHE A 429 -8.56 -13.54 0.78
CA PHE A 429 -9.32 -14.75 0.57
C PHE A 429 -10.31 -14.47 -0.58
N THR A 430 -11.01 -15.50 -1.06
CA THR A 430 -11.99 -15.29 -2.13
C THR A 430 -13.26 -14.65 -1.56
N PHE A 431 -13.69 -13.52 -2.11
CA PHE A 431 -14.95 -12.86 -1.79
C PHE A 431 -15.77 -12.72 -3.07
N LEU A 432 -16.90 -13.43 -3.16
CA LEU A 432 -17.75 -13.49 -4.34
C LEU A 432 -16.97 -13.79 -5.63
N ASN A 433 -16.09 -14.80 -5.57
CA ASN A 433 -15.15 -15.20 -6.64
C ASN A 433 -14.12 -14.14 -7.04
N HIS A 434 -13.82 -13.16 -6.19
CA HIS A 434 -12.77 -12.16 -6.44
C HIS A 434 -11.77 -12.12 -5.28
N ALA A 435 -10.63 -11.46 -5.47
CA ALA A 435 -9.67 -11.19 -4.41
C ALA A 435 -9.05 -9.80 -4.57
N GLU A 436 -8.36 -9.32 -3.54
CA GLU A 436 -7.59 -8.07 -3.56
C GLU A 436 -8.44 -6.83 -3.91
N THR A 437 -8.13 -6.10 -4.98
CA THR A 437 -8.73 -4.78 -5.31
C THR A 437 -10.12 -4.89 -5.90
N GLU A 438 -10.35 -5.86 -6.79
CA GLU A 438 -11.68 -6.12 -7.35
C GLU A 438 -12.66 -6.53 -6.25
N ALA A 439 -12.21 -7.41 -5.34
CA ALA A 439 -13.00 -7.81 -4.19
C ALA A 439 -13.19 -6.68 -3.16
N PHE A 440 -12.24 -5.75 -3.05
CA PHE A 440 -12.41 -4.54 -2.24
C PHE A 440 -13.55 -3.66 -2.78
N GLY A 441 -13.60 -3.42 -4.10
CA GLY A 441 -14.69 -2.69 -4.75
C GLY A 441 -16.04 -3.38 -4.53
N LYS A 442 -16.07 -4.70 -4.76
CA LYS A 442 -17.28 -5.50 -4.60
C LYS A 442 -17.77 -5.54 -3.15
N MET A 443 -16.85 -5.69 -2.20
CA MET A 443 -17.16 -5.64 -0.77
C MET A 443 -17.68 -4.28 -0.34
N ALA A 444 -17.08 -3.18 -0.82
CA ALA A 444 -17.57 -1.84 -0.53
C ALA A 444 -19.02 -1.66 -0.99
N LYS A 445 -19.34 -2.14 -2.21
CA LYS A 445 -20.69 -2.05 -2.77
C LYS A 445 -21.70 -2.91 -2.03
N GLU A 446 -21.35 -4.16 -1.68
CA GLU A 446 -22.18 -5.05 -0.85
C GLU A 446 -22.46 -4.48 0.54
N MET A 447 -21.52 -3.70 1.09
CA MET A 447 -21.70 -2.98 2.37
C MET A 447 -22.48 -1.67 2.23
N GLY A 448 -22.99 -1.34 1.04
CA GLY A 448 -23.80 -0.16 0.76
C GLY A 448 -23.01 1.13 0.54
N PHE A 449 -21.70 1.05 0.29
CA PHE A 449 -20.88 2.20 -0.06
C PHE A 449 -20.91 2.47 -1.56
N THR A 450 -20.70 3.74 -1.92
CA THR A 450 -20.63 4.19 -3.31
C THR A 450 -19.24 3.94 -3.90
N VAL A 451 -19.21 3.29 -5.06
CA VAL A 451 -17.97 2.97 -5.79
C VAL A 451 -18.09 3.53 -7.19
N GLY A 452 -17.17 4.42 -7.56
CA GLY A 452 -17.21 5.11 -8.84
C GLY A 452 -15.86 5.17 -9.54
N GLY A 453 -15.89 5.49 -10.82
CA GLY A 453 -14.69 5.75 -11.61
C GLY A 453 -14.88 6.85 -12.65
N LEU A 454 -13.77 7.48 -13.02
CA LEU A 454 -13.74 8.57 -14.00
C LEU A 454 -13.19 8.06 -15.35
N PRO A 455 -14.03 7.77 -16.36
CA PRO A 455 -13.60 7.14 -17.61
C PRO A 455 -12.65 8.03 -18.44
N HIS A 456 -12.71 9.35 -18.27
CA HIS A 456 -11.96 10.31 -19.09
C HIS A 456 -10.80 10.96 -18.33
N TYR A 457 -10.78 10.86 -17.01
CA TYR A 457 -9.66 11.32 -16.19
C TYR A 457 -8.55 10.26 -16.22
N THR A 458 -7.45 10.55 -16.91
CA THR A 458 -6.41 9.56 -17.21
C THR A 458 -5.16 9.73 -16.33
N VAL A 459 -4.74 8.65 -15.69
CA VAL A 459 -3.42 8.48 -15.08
C VAL A 459 -2.58 7.55 -15.95
N TRP A 460 -1.29 7.84 -16.11
CA TRP A 460 -0.42 7.09 -17.00
C TRP A 460 0.55 6.21 -16.23
N HIS A 461 0.48 4.92 -16.50
CA HIS A 461 1.45 3.94 -16.05
C HIS A 461 2.69 3.94 -16.95
N ILE A 462 3.87 3.66 -16.41
CA ILE A 462 5.11 3.56 -17.19
C ILE A 462 5.03 2.44 -18.23
N TYR A 463 5.68 2.64 -19.37
CA TYR A 463 5.89 1.56 -20.33
C TYR A 463 7.10 0.70 -19.95
N GLU A 464 6.84 -0.57 -19.63
CA GLU A 464 7.86 -1.59 -19.44
C GLU A 464 7.94 -2.49 -20.67
N PRO A 465 9.03 -2.44 -21.46
CA PRO A 465 9.15 -3.25 -22.67
C PRO A 465 9.26 -4.75 -22.32
N SER A 466 8.43 -5.57 -22.97
CA SER A 466 8.55 -7.03 -22.89
C SER A 466 9.80 -7.53 -23.62
N GLU A 467 10.19 -8.79 -23.40
CA GLU A 467 11.29 -9.41 -24.15
C GLU A 467 11.06 -9.37 -25.67
N ASP A 468 9.81 -9.51 -26.10
CA ASP A 468 9.45 -9.50 -27.52
C ASP A 468 9.50 -8.08 -28.09
N ASP A 469 9.10 -7.08 -27.32
CA ASP A 469 9.25 -5.66 -27.69
C ASP A 469 10.74 -5.31 -27.87
N LEU A 470 11.59 -5.75 -26.93
CA LEU A 470 13.04 -5.54 -27.01
C LEU A 470 13.64 -6.24 -28.25
N LYS A 471 13.18 -7.44 -28.60
CA LYS A 471 13.61 -8.16 -29.82
C LYS A 471 13.19 -7.40 -31.09
N GLU A 472 11.97 -6.89 -31.15
CA GLU A 472 11.50 -6.15 -32.33
C GLU A 472 12.21 -4.79 -32.46
N ILE A 473 12.43 -4.07 -31.35
CA ILE A 473 13.26 -2.86 -31.31
C ILE A 473 14.68 -3.14 -31.80
N ALA A 474 15.32 -4.21 -31.31
CA ALA A 474 16.65 -4.60 -31.74
C ALA A 474 16.72 -4.94 -33.24
N LYS A 475 15.68 -5.58 -33.78
CA LYS A 475 15.55 -5.91 -35.21
C LYS A 475 15.36 -4.65 -36.06
N MET A 476 14.59 -3.67 -35.59
CA MET A 476 14.44 -2.36 -36.26
C MET A 476 15.76 -1.58 -36.26
N GLU A 477 16.48 -1.52 -35.15
CA GLU A 477 17.80 -0.89 -35.05
C GLU A 477 18.82 -1.54 -36.01
N ARG A 478 18.85 -2.87 -36.08
CA ARG A 478 19.70 -3.61 -37.03
C ARG A 478 19.35 -3.26 -38.49
N LYS A 479 18.06 -3.17 -38.83
CA LYS A 479 17.61 -2.75 -40.17
C LYS A 479 18.01 -1.31 -40.48
N LYS A 480 17.88 -0.38 -39.51
CA LYS A 480 18.25 1.04 -39.65
C LYS A 480 19.75 1.20 -39.90
N ARG A 481 20.61 0.51 -39.13
CA ARG A 481 22.07 0.52 -39.34
C ARG A 481 22.48 -0.02 -40.71
N ARG A 482 21.82 -1.08 -41.20
CA ARG A 482 22.05 -1.62 -42.55
C ARG A 482 21.64 -0.66 -43.67
N LYS A 483 20.62 0.19 -43.45
CA LYS A 483 20.17 1.19 -44.42
C LYS A 483 20.97 2.49 -44.38
N GLY A 484 21.45 2.91 -43.20
CA GLY A 484 22.24 4.13 -43.01
C GLY A 484 23.75 4.00 -43.28
N GLY A 485 24.21 2.81 -43.67
CA GLY A 485 25.61 2.55 -44.08
C GLY A 485 25.81 2.47 -45.60
N LYS A 486 24.94 3.12 -46.39
CA LYS A 486 25.08 3.28 -47.84
C LYS A 486 25.26 4.75 -48.19
#